data_AF-A0A0B9WKH5-F1
#
_entry.id   AF-A0A0B9WKH5-F1
#
_cell.length_a   1.000
_cell.length_b   1.000
_cell.length_c   1.000
_cell.angle_alpha   90.00
_cell.angle_beta   90.00
_cell.angle_gamma   90.00
#
_symmetry.space_group_name_H-M   'P 1'
#
loop_
_entity.id
_entity.type
_entity.pdbx_description
1 polymer ?
#
loop_
_entity_poly.entity_id
_entity_poly.type
_entity_poly.pdbx_seq_one_letter_code
_entity_poly.pdbx_strand_id
1 'polypeptide(L)' 'MAMRPDVRRHALVVIVFSLAQWFFMRYILANELFNLTTNQRILYFCVSSLVGALLIFVALIYMVLKGNADK' A
#
# COMPACT_ATOMS: atom_id res chain seq x y z
N MET A 1 10.19 23.47 -7.21
CA MET A 1 9.01 22.59 -7.39
C MET A 1 8.19 22.63 -6.12
N ALA A 2 7.19 23.50 -6.04
CA ALA A 2 6.28 23.56 -4.89
C ALA A 2 5.10 22.61 -5.15
N MET A 3 5.21 21.38 -4.65
CA MET A 3 4.15 20.39 -4.76
C MET A 3 2.96 20.80 -3.87
N ARG A 4 1.72 20.79 -4.38
CA ARG A 4 0.53 21.14 -3.58
C ARG A 4 0.45 20.26 -2.32
N PRO A 5 0.18 20.85 -1.13
CA PRO A 5 0.19 20.14 0.14
C PRO A 5 -0.78 18.95 0.19
N ASP A 6 -1.91 19.01 -0.53
CA ASP A 6 -2.87 17.91 -0.66
C ASP A 6 -2.28 16.65 -1.28
N VAL A 7 -1.43 16.80 -2.28
CA VAL A 7 -0.83 15.69 -3.02
C VAL A 7 0.23 15.00 -2.15
N ARG A 8 1.00 15.80 -1.40
CA ARG A 8 1.95 15.28 -0.40
C ARG A 8 1.23 14.50 0.71
N ARG A 9 0.08 15.00 1.18
CA ARG A 9 -0.71 14.33 2.22
C ARG A 9 -1.27 12.99 1.75
N HIS A 10 -1.77 12.92 0.51
CA HIS A 10 -2.26 11.66 -0.07
C HIS A 10 -1.16 10.60 -0.22
N ALA A 11 0.03 10.98 -0.70
CA ALA A 11 1.14 10.03 -0.79
C ALA A 11 1.58 9.53 0.60
N LEU A 12 1.63 10.40 1.61
CA LEU A 12 1.91 10.02 2.99
C LEU A 12 0.88 9.03 3.53
N VAL A 13 -0.41 9.28 3.27
CA VAL A 13 -1.50 8.38 3.68
C VAL A 13 -1.33 7.00 3.02
N VAL A 14 -0.96 6.93 1.74
CA VAL A 14 -0.75 5.64 1.07
C VAL A 14 0.49 4.91 1.60
N ILE A 15 1.57 5.62 1.92
CA ILE A 15 2.75 5.02 2.55
C ILE A 15 2.39 4.43 3.91
N VAL A 16 1.66 5.18 4.75
CA VAL A 16 1.19 4.71 6.06
C VAL A 16 0.22 3.53 5.89
N PHE A 17 -0.65 3.57 4.90
CA PHE A 17 -1.56 2.48 4.57
C PHE A 17 -0.81 1.20 4.17
N SER A 18 0.21 1.30 3.31
CA SER A 18 1.03 0.14 2.92
C SER A 18 1.80 -0.45 4.10
N LEU A 19 2.31 0.39 5.01
CA LEU A 19 2.95 -0.08 6.24
C LEU A 19 1.95 -0.80 7.17
N ALA A 20 0.76 -0.23 7.37
CA ALA A 20 -0.30 -0.84 8.16
C ALA A 20 -0.77 -2.17 7.54
N GLN A 21 -0.94 -2.21 6.21
CA GLN A 21 -1.34 -3.39 5.46
C GLN A 21 -0.29 -4.50 5.54
N TRP A 22 1.00 -4.16 5.52
CA TRP A 22 2.08 -5.13 5.75
C TRP A 22 2.06 -5.66 7.19
N PHE A 23 1.89 -4.78 8.18
CA PHE A 23 1.82 -5.16 9.59
C PHE A 23 0.63 -6.07 9.88
N PHE A 24 -0.52 -5.77 9.28
CA PHE A 24 -1.74 -6.55 9.42
C PHE A 24 -1.58 -7.97 8.84
N MET A 25 -0.99 -8.08 7.64
CA MET A 25 -0.66 -9.39 7.04
C MET A 25 0.29 -10.18 7.95
N ARG A 26 1.34 -9.54 8.47
CA ARG A 26 2.31 -10.19 9.38
C ARG A 26 1.64 -10.65 10.68
N TYR A 27 0.70 -9.87 11.21
CA TYR A 27 -0.06 -10.21 12.40
C TYR A 27 -0.98 -11.42 12.18
N ILE A 28 -1.65 -11.49 11.03
CA ILE A 28 -2.48 -12.65 10.65
C ILE A 28 -1.63 -13.92 10.54
N LEU A 29 -0.46 -13.83 9.89
CA LEU A 29 0.43 -14.97 9.72
C LEU A 29 1.05 -15.43 11.04
N ALA A 30 1.42 -14.49 11.93
CA ALA A 30 2.07 -14.80 13.21
C ALA A 30 1.13 -15.42 14.25
N ASN A 31 -0.15 -15.02 14.24
CA ASN A 31 -1.15 -15.53 15.19
C ASN A 31 -1.98 -16.69 14.62
N GLU A 32 -1.69 -17.13 13.39
CA GLU A 32 -2.47 -18.17 12.70
C GLU A 32 -3.98 -17.91 12.76
N LEU A 33 -4.36 -16.63 12.75
CA LEU A 33 -5.69 -16.16 13.15
C LEU A 33 -6.81 -16.69 12.23
N PHE A 34 -6.42 -17.06 11.03
CA PHE A 34 -7.18 -17.90 10.15
C PHE A 34 -6.43 -19.22 10.06
N ASN A 35 -7.11 -20.35 10.27
CA ASN A 35 -6.59 -21.71 10.14
C ASN A 35 -6.28 -22.03 8.66
N LEU A 36 -5.36 -21.24 8.08
CA LEU A 36 -4.99 -21.21 6.68
C LEU A 36 -3.92 -22.25 6.45
N THR A 37 -4.17 -23.09 5.47
CA THR A 37 -3.18 -24.04 4.95
C THR A 37 -1.96 -23.29 4.41
N THR A 38 -0.82 -23.97 4.34
CA THR A 38 0.46 -23.39 3.87
C THR A 38 0.33 -22.66 2.53
N ASN A 39 -0.45 -23.20 1.60
CA ASN A 39 -0.70 -22.60 0.28
C ASN A 39 -1.49 -21.29 0.39
N GLN A 40 -2.49 -21.23 1.27
CA GLN A 40 -3.28 -20.02 1.49
C GLN A 40 -2.44 -18.90 2.12
N ARG A 41 -1.49 -19.22 3.00
CA ARG A 41 -0.55 -18.22 3.55
C ARG A 41 0.33 -17.60 2.48
N ILE A 42 0.85 -18.42 1.58
CA ILE A 42 1.69 -17.96 0.46
C ILE A 42 0.87 -17.08 -0.50
N LEU A 43 -0.35 -17.51 -0.84
CA LEU A 43 -1.27 -16.71 -1.65
C LEU A 43 -1.61 -15.38 -0.98
N TYR A 44 -1.90 -15.38 0.32
CA TYR A 44 -2.20 -14.16 1.07
C TYR A 44 -1.00 -13.21 1.05
N PHE A 45 0.22 -13.72 1.28
CA PHE A 45 1.44 -12.92 1.19
C PHE A 45 1.65 -12.33 -0.22
N CYS A 46 1.45 -13.13 -1.26
CA CYS A 46 1.64 -12.73 -2.64
C CYS A 46 0.63 -11.67 -3.09
N VAL A 47 -0.67 -11.90 -2.84
CA VAL A 47 -1.74 -10.95 -3.16
C VAL A 47 -1.57 -9.66 -2.34
N SER A 48 -1.25 -9.79 -1.05
CA SER A 48 -1.04 -8.64 -0.17
C SER A 48 0.15 -7.79 -0.61
N SER A 49 1.24 -8.41 -1.09
CA SER A 49 2.40 -7.69 -1.64
C SER A 49 2.09 -7.04 -3.00
N LEU A 50 1.33 -7.70 -3.86
CA LEU A 50 0.86 -7.14 -5.14
C LEU A 50 -0.03 -5.92 -4.95
N VAL A 51 -0.99 -5.99 -4.02
CA VAL A 51 -1.89 -4.88 -3.68
C VAL A 51 -1.10 -3.72 -3.09
N GLY A 52 -0.16 -3.98 -2.18
CA GLY A 52 0.70 -2.95 -1.61
C GLY A 52 1.54 -2.23 -2.67
N ALA A 53 2.13 -2.97 -3.61
CA ALA A 53 2.90 -2.39 -4.71
C ALA A 53 2.02 -1.58 -5.67
N LEU A 54 0.85 -2.10 -6.06
CA LEU A 54 -0.11 -1.38 -6.91
C LEU A 54 -0.57 -0.07 -6.27
N LEU A 55 -0.86 -0.07 -4.97
CA LEU A 55 -1.25 1.14 -4.25
C LEU A 55 -0.15 2.21 -4.26
N ILE A 56 1.10 1.80 -4.08
CA ILE A 56 2.24 2.72 -4.18
C ILE A 56 2.35 3.29 -5.60
N PHE A 57 2.21 2.46 -6.64
CA PHE A 57 2.22 2.94 -8.02
C PHE A 57 1.07 3.92 -8.31
N VAL A 58 -0.15 3.62 -7.88
CA VAL A 58 -1.30 4.53 -8.04
C VAL A 58 -1.06 5.85 -7.29
N ALA A 59 -0.49 5.81 -6.09
CA ALA A 59 -0.15 7.01 -5.33
C ALA A 59 0.90 7.86 -6.03
N LEU A 60 1.93 7.24 -6.61
CA LEU A 60 2.95 7.91 -7.40
C LEU A 60 2.36 8.52 -8.68
N ILE A 61 1.49 7.79 -9.39
CA ILE A 61 0.79 8.29 -10.58
C ILE A 61 -0.11 9.47 -10.22
N TYR A 62 -0.85 9.40 -9.11
CA TYR A 62 -1.66 10.51 -8.61
C TYR A 62 -0.78 11.72 -8.27
N MET A 63 0.39 11.48 -7.67
CA MET A 63 1.39 12.52 -7.41
C MET A 63 1.86 13.22 -8.68
N VAL A 64 2.15 12.45 -9.73
CA VAL A 64 2.63 12.97 -11.01
C VAL A 64 1.53 13.72 -11.76
N LEU A 65 0.34 13.12 -11.88
CA LEU A 65 -0.80 13.72 -12.59
C LEU A 65 -1.27 15.01 -11.92
N LYS A 66 -1.51 14.98 -10.60
CA LYS A 66 -2.11 16.10 -9.87
C LYS A 66 -1.07 17.09 -9.34
N GLY A 67 0.16 16.64 -9.11
CA GLY A 67 1.28 17.50 -8.73
C GLY A 67 1.81 18.37 -9.87
N ASN A 68 1.51 18.02 -11.14
CA ASN A 68 1.93 18.77 -12.32
C ASN A 68 0.76 19.46 -13.07
N ALA A 69 -0.45 19.48 -12.51
CA ALA A 69 -1.64 20.07 -13.13
C ALA A 69 -1.63 21.62 -13.24
N ASP A 70 -0.54 22.27 -12.85
CA ASP A 70 -0.29 23.71 -13.04
C ASP A 70 0.54 23.99 -14.32
N LYS A 71 0.56 23.05 -15.28
CA LYS A 71 0.97 23.28 -16.68
C LYS A 71 -0.14 22.90 -17.63
#